data_AF-A0A538U1W3-F1
#
_entry.id   AF-A0A538U1W3-F1
#
_cell.length_a   1.000
_cell.length_b   1.000
_cell.length_c   1.000
_cell.angle_alpha   90.00
_cell.angle_beta   90.00
_cell.angle_gamma   90.00
#
_symmetry.space_group_name_H-M   'P 1'
#
loop_
_entity.id
_entity.type
_entity.pdbx_description
1 polymer ?
#
loop_
_entity_poly.entity_id
_entity_poly.type
_entity_poly.pdbx_seq_one_letter_code
_entity_poly.pdbx_strand_id
1 'polypeptide(L)'
;MLRNAYRLLAGDVRRGEPIAPAAEWLLDNFHLVEGEIREIRRHLPTRYYRELPKLATRELAGTARVYAMAVELLRYSDARLDAHRLNRFIYAYQTVAPLTIGELWAWPSMLKLALIEHLRRLSEELIESRAGRLEADRCFAGFESTRASGRLPLLSQVLHVAFVDQLLQRMREYGAGAAGLRKRLEERLDAAGTTVENAVRAEHQRQAMNHLSMGNSITSLRLCATLDWNEYVEGVSLIEQILRRDPPGLYARMEFASRDRYRHAVEALAEPNGEAQVRVALRAVESARQAAEKLGTDFKAAHVGYHLIGGGRRELESDVAHHPPLRHRLKRLLFAYATPIYLGSVALVTGLGVAAAVWAARASQAPQWMWVWVGALALIPASEFAVAFMHRVVHRITRPLPLPRLDLRGGVPEPARTMVIVPTLIS
;
A
#
# COMPACT_ATOMS: atom_id res chain seq x y z
N MET A 1 -14.75 -4.64 16.69
CA MET A 1 -14.21 -5.73 17.52
C MET A 1 -13.02 -5.24 18.36
N LEU A 2 -11.84 -4.98 17.79
CA LEU A 2 -10.64 -4.53 18.54
C LEU A 2 -10.88 -3.36 19.52
N ARG A 3 -11.59 -2.32 19.08
CA ARG A 3 -11.96 -1.19 19.95
C ARG A 3 -12.85 -1.59 21.14
N ASN A 4 -13.70 -2.61 20.98
CA ASN A 4 -14.51 -3.13 22.09
C ASN A 4 -13.64 -3.93 23.06
N ALA A 5 -12.71 -4.76 22.54
CA ALA A 5 -11.74 -5.48 23.36
C ALA A 5 -10.91 -4.53 24.23
N TYR A 6 -10.36 -3.48 23.61
CA TYR A 6 -9.64 -2.42 24.33
C TYR A 6 -10.48 -1.77 25.43
N ARG A 7 -11.74 -1.38 25.12
CA ARG A 7 -12.63 -0.74 26.11
C ARG A 7 -12.96 -1.63 27.30
N LEU A 8 -13.18 -2.92 27.06
CA LEU A 8 -13.47 -3.90 28.12
C LEU A 8 -12.24 -4.07 29.03
N LEU A 9 -11.08 -4.36 28.44
CA LEU A 9 -9.83 -4.57 29.18
C LEU A 9 -9.39 -3.31 29.93
N ALA A 10 -9.51 -2.12 29.33
CA ALA A 10 -9.23 -0.86 30.02
C ALA A 10 -10.22 -0.58 31.16
N GLY A 11 -11.45 -1.11 31.06
CA GLY A 11 -12.42 -1.07 32.14
C GLY A 11 -11.99 -1.92 33.33
N ASP A 12 -11.42 -3.10 33.09
CA ASP A 12 -10.93 -4.02 34.13
C ASP A 12 -9.79 -3.40 34.93
N VAL A 13 -8.81 -2.81 34.24
CA VAL A 13 -7.69 -2.10 34.87
C VAL A 13 -8.20 -0.97 35.78
N ARG A 14 -9.20 -0.20 35.34
CA ARG A 14 -9.82 0.85 36.18
C ARG A 14 -10.52 0.31 37.42
N ARG A 15 -11.00 -0.94 37.40
CA ARG A 15 -11.62 -1.62 38.55
C ARG A 15 -10.61 -2.37 39.42
N GLY A 16 -9.32 -2.36 39.07
CA GLY A 16 -8.29 -3.12 39.77
C GLY A 16 -8.38 -4.63 39.54
N GLU A 17 -9.09 -5.07 38.49
CA GLU A 17 -9.16 -6.49 38.12
C GLU A 17 -7.85 -6.95 37.46
N PRO A 18 -7.36 -8.16 37.75
CA PRO A 18 -6.15 -8.68 37.13
C PRO A 18 -6.36 -8.89 35.63
N ILE A 19 -5.42 -8.37 34.84
CA ILE A 19 -5.38 -8.54 33.39
C ILE A 19 -4.36 -9.60 32.99
N ALA A 20 -4.63 -10.29 31.87
CA ALA A 20 -3.67 -11.23 31.32
C ALA A 20 -2.45 -10.48 30.74
N PRO A 21 -1.23 -11.02 30.80
CA PRO A 21 -0.04 -10.36 30.24
C PRO A 21 -0.17 -10.00 28.74
N ALA A 22 -0.93 -10.78 27.97
CA ALA A 22 -1.20 -10.46 26.56
C ALA A 22 -2.11 -9.23 26.38
N ALA A 23 -2.96 -8.91 27.37
CA ALA A 23 -3.83 -7.74 27.33
C ALA A 23 -3.05 -6.44 27.52
N GLU A 24 -1.96 -6.46 28.31
CA GLU A 24 -1.06 -5.31 28.51
C GLU A 24 -0.50 -4.80 27.17
N TRP A 25 0.02 -5.71 26.34
CA TRP A 25 0.50 -5.39 25.00
C TRP A 25 -0.53 -4.64 24.16
N LEU A 26 -1.80 -5.09 24.17
CA LEU A 26 -2.87 -4.45 23.42
C LEU A 26 -3.20 -3.06 23.99
N LEU A 27 -3.27 -2.91 25.31
CA LEU A 27 -3.59 -1.65 25.98
C LEU A 27 -2.52 -0.60 25.71
N ASP A 28 -1.25 -0.94 25.87
CA ASP A 28 -0.13 -0.03 25.71
C ASP A 28 0.05 0.43 24.25
N ASN A 29 -0.31 -0.44 23.29
CA ASN A 29 -0.04 -0.22 21.87
C ASN A 29 -1.30 0.03 21.03
N PHE A 30 -2.47 0.23 21.64
CA PHE A 30 -3.72 0.40 20.89
C PHE A 30 -3.68 1.62 19.93
N HIS A 31 -2.97 2.67 20.31
CA HIS A 31 -2.77 3.87 19.48
C HIS A 31 -2.05 3.55 18.15
N LEU A 32 -1.06 2.63 18.17
CA LEU A 32 -0.37 2.16 16.96
C LEU A 32 -1.36 1.43 16.05
N VAL A 33 -2.16 0.52 16.61
CA VAL A 33 -3.17 -0.23 15.85
C VAL A 33 -4.18 0.70 15.19
N GLU A 34 -4.70 1.70 15.91
CA GLU A 34 -5.64 2.68 15.32
C GLU A 34 -4.99 3.55 14.24
N GLY A 35 -3.73 3.95 14.42
CA GLY A 35 -2.96 4.68 13.42
C GLY A 35 -2.80 3.88 12.12
N GLU A 36 -2.34 2.63 12.22
CA GLU A 36 -2.10 1.77 11.06
C GLU A 36 -3.40 1.40 10.32
N ILE A 37 -4.52 1.21 11.01
CA ILE A 37 -5.83 1.00 10.36
C ILE A 37 -6.19 2.20 9.45
N ARG A 38 -5.90 3.43 9.90
CA ARG A 38 -6.17 4.64 9.13
C ARG A 38 -5.27 4.74 7.91
N GLU A 39 -3.98 4.44 8.08
CA GLU A 39 -3.00 4.44 7.00
C GLU A 39 -3.31 3.39 5.93
N ILE A 40 -3.73 2.18 6.31
CA ILE A 40 -4.17 1.15 5.35
C ILE A 40 -5.33 1.66 4.49
N ARG A 41 -6.34 2.31 5.09
CA ARG A 41 -7.49 2.83 4.32
C ARG A 41 -7.10 3.91 3.32
N ARG A 42 -6.07 4.70 3.64
CA ARG A 42 -5.54 5.75 2.76
C ARG A 42 -4.74 5.18 1.60
N HIS A 43 -3.87 4.21 1.87
CA HIS A 43 -2.95 3.64 0.90
C HIS A 43 -3.49 2.44 0.12
N LEU A 44 -4.58 1.83 0.58
CA LEU A 44 -5.25 0.71 -0.08
C LEU A 44 -6.74 1.02 -0.35
N PRO A 45 -7.04 1.98 -1.24
CA PRO A 45 -8.43 2.27 -1.60
C PRO A 45 -9.04 1.09 -2.36
N THR A 46 -10.37 0.95 -2.29
CA THR A 46 -11.12 -0.18 -2.90
C THR A 46 -10.80 -0.39 -4.37
N ARG A 47 -10.60 0.69 -5.14
CA ARG A 47 -10.24 0.61 -6.55
C ARG A 47 -8.88 -0.05 -6.73
N TYR A 48 -7.87 0.40 -6.01
CA TYR A 48 -6.52 -0.17 -6.09
C TYR A 48 -6.53 -1.64 -5.66
N TYR A 49 -7.24 -2.00 -4.59
CA TYR A 49 -7.41 -3.39 -4.19
C TYR A 49 -8.02 -4.26 -5.32
N ARG A 50 -9.00 -3.75 -6.07
CA ARG A 50 -9.65 -4.49 -7.17
C ARG A 50 -8.74 -4.71 -8.38
N GLU A 51 -7.79 -3.81 -8.61
CA GLU A 51 -6.83 -3.90 -9.71
C GLU A 51 -5.72 -4.94 -9.43
N LEU A 52 -5.52 -5.34 -8.17
CA LEU A 52 -4.52 -6.35 -7.80
C LEU A 52 -4.89 -7.77 -8.26
N PRO A 53 -3.91 -8.57 -8.73
CA PRO A 53 -4.12 -9.97 -9.09
C PRO A 53 -4.80 -10.80 -7.99
N LYS A 54 -5.86 -11.53 -8.36
CA LYS A 54 -6.66 -12.37 -7.47
C LYS A 54 -6.29 -13.84 -7.61
N LEU A 55 -6.35 -14.57 -6.52
CA LEU A 55 -6.21 -16.02 -6.55
C LEU A 55 -7.48 -16.66 -7.15
N ALA A 56 -7.28 -17.67 -7.98
CA ALA A 56 -8.34 -18.45 -8.61
C ALA A 56 -8.75 -19.69 -7.80
N THR A 57 -7.96 -20.07 -6.79
CA THR A 57 -8.22 -21.24 -5.94
C THR A 57 -9.55 -21.08 -5.19
N ARG A 58 -10.38 -22.13 -5.16
CA ARG A 58 -11.74 -22.12 -4.62
C ARG A 58 -11.86 -21.57 -3.19
N GLU A 59 -10.87 -21.84 -2.34
CA GLU A 59 -10.84 -21.41 -0.94
C GLU A 59 -10.45 -19.93 -0.76
N LEU A 60 -9.74 -19.34 -1.73
CA LEU A 60 -9.21 -17.98 -1.69
C LEU A 60 -9.72 -17.12 -2.86
N ALA A 61 -10.82 -17.54 -3.48
CA ALA A 61 -11.35 -16.92 -4.68
C ALA A 61 -11.72 -15.46 -4.41
N GLY A 62 -11.14 -14.54 -5.20
CA GLY A 62 -11.37 -13.09 -5.05
C GLY A 62 -10.46 -12.39 -4.02
N THR A 63 -9.60 -13.14 -3.33
CA THR A 63 -8.59 -12.57 -2.43
C THR A 63 -7.37 -12.12 -3.23
N ALA A 64 -6.81 -10.95 -2.89
CA ALA A 64 -5.55 -10.50 -3.49
C ALA A 64 -4.43 -11.49 -3.17
N ARG A 65 -3.67 -11.90 -4.18
CA ARG A 65 -2.53 -12.82 -4.03
C ARG A 65 -1.55 -12.37 -2.95
N VAL A 66 -1.19 -11.09 -2.96
CA VAL A 66 -0.31 -10.46 -1.95
C VAL A 66 -0.87 -10.49 -0.53
N TYR A 67 -2.20 -10.49 -0.34
CA TYR A 67 -2.79 -10.66 0.99
C TYR A 67 -2.64 -12.09 1.48
N ALA A 68 -2.93 -13.07 0.63
CA ALA A 68 -2.74 -14.48 0.97
C ALA A 68 -1.27 -14.77 1.31
N MET A 69 -0.33 -14.21 0.55
CA MET A 69 1.10 -14.28 0.85
C MET A 69 1.44 -13.72 2.25
N ALA A 70 0.85 -12.58 2.63
CA ALA A 70 1.06 -12.00 3.95
C ALA A 70 0.51 -12.91 5.06
N VAL A 71 -0.71 -13.44 4.90
CA VAL A 71 -1.32 -14.36 5.86
C VAL A 71 -0.47 -15.63 6.03
N GLU A 72 0.01 -16.22 4.93
CA GLU A 72 0.88 -17.39 4.95
C GLU A 72 2.20 -17.12 5.67
N LEU A 73 2.84 -15.99 5.37
CA LEU A 73 4.08 -15.58 6.04
C LEU A 73 3.89 -15.48 7.56
N LEU A 74 2.81 -14.82 8.00
CA LEU A 74 2.49 -14.66 9.41
C LEU A 74 2.20 -16.01 10.09
N ARG A 75 1.50 -16.92 9.40
CA ARG A 75 1.14 -18.24 9.95
C ARG A 75 2.38 -19.08 10.26
N TYR A 76 3.37 -19.09 9.37
CA TYR A 76 4.59 -19.88 9.59
C TYR A 76 5.59 -19.22 10.55
N SER A 77 5.47 -17.91 10.80
CA SER A 77 6.42 -17.17 11.64
C SER A 77 5.87 -16.76 12.99
N ASP A 78 4.66 -17.18 13.38
CA ASP A 78 3.93 -16.66 14.54
C ASP A 78 3.91 -15.12 14.57
N ALA A 79 3.68 -14.53 13.39
CA ALA A 79 3.76 -13.10 13.14
C ALA A 79 5.08 -12.42 13.54
N ARG A 80 6.17 -13.15 13.80
CA ARG A 80 7.51 -12.59 14.02
C ARG A 80 8.15 -12.23 12.70
N LEU A 81 8.17 -10.93 12.38
CA LEU A 81 8.74 -10.38 11.17
C LEU A 81 10.03 -9.65 11.48
N ASP A 82 10.98 -9.78 10.56
CA ASP A 82 12.20 -8.97 10.49
C ASP A 82 12.47 -8.65 9.01
N ALA A 83 13.26 -7.61 8.73
CA ALA A 83 13.53 -7.18 7.36
C ALA A 83 14.18 -8.29 6.50
N HIS A 84 15.02 -9.14 7.11
CA HIS A 84 15.70 -10.22 6.40
C HIS A 84 14.72 -11.32 5.95
N ARG A 85 13.78 -11.72 6.81
CA ARG A 85 12.70 -12.66 6.50
C ARG A 85 11.78 -12.14 5.41
N LEU A 86 11.40 -10.86 5.50
CA LEU A 86 10.58 -10.20 4.47
C LEU A 86 11.26 -10.29 3.10
N ASN A 87 12.54 -9.89 3.02
CA ASN A 87 13.34 -9.97 1.80
C ASN A 87 13.43 -11.41 1.28
N ARG A 88 13.84 -12.35 2.13
CA ARG A 88 14.00 -13.76 1.75
C ARG A 88 12.70 -14.37 1.22
N PHE A 89 11.58 -14.06 1.85
CA PHE A 89 10.26 -14.54 1.42
C PHE A 89 9.90 -14.02 0.03
N ILE A 90 10.03 -12.71 -0.20
CA ILE A 90 9.71 -12.10 -1.50
C ILE A 90 10.66 -12.60 -2.60
N TYR A 91 11.96 -12.71 -2.33
CA TYR A 91 12.90 -13.27 -3.30
C TYR A 91 12.56 -14.72 -3.66
N ALA A 92 12.32 -15.56 -2.65
CA ALA A 92 11.96 -16.97 -2.88
C ALA A 92 10.67 -17.09 -3.68
N TYR A 93 9.64 -16.31 -3.34
CA TYR A 93 8.37 -16.32 -4.06
C TYR A 93 8.52 -15.92 -5.54
N GLN A 94 9.29 -14.87 -5.80
CA GLN A 94 9.50 -14.35 -7.15
C GLN A 94 10.33 -15.27 -8.05
N THR A 95 11.01 -16.29 -7.51
CA THR A 95 11.63 -17.34 -8.35
C THR A 95 10.61 -18.22 -9.07
N VAL A 96 9.40 -18.32 -8.51
CA VAL A 96 8.30 -19.12 -9.09
C VAL A 96 7.34 -18.22 -9.85
N ALA A 97 6.95 -17.09 -9.26
CA ALA A 97 5.98 -16.18 -9.86
C ALA A 97 6.37 -14.71 -9.64
N PRO A 98 6.82 -14.00 -10.69
CA PRO A 98 7.14 -12.58 -10.59
C PRO A 98 5.96 -11.76 -10.04
N LEU A 99 6.28 -10.84 -9.13
CA LEU A 99 5.32 -9.87 -8.61
C LEU A 99 5.29 -8.64 -9.51
N THR A 100 4.10 -8.09 -9.72
CA THR A 100 3.96 -6.79 -10.37
C THR A 100 4.47 -5.66 -9.47
N ILE A 101 4.88 -4.54 -10.05
CA ILE A 101 5.22 -3.31 -9.32
C ILE A 101 4.05 -2.89 -8.41
N GLY A 102 2.82 -2.89 -8.94
CA GLY A 102 1.60 -2.66 -8.16
C GLY A 102 1.40 -3.63 -6.98
N GLU A 103 1.75 -4.91 -7.10
CA GLU A 103 1.70 -5.86 -5.97
C GLU A 103 2.73 -5.55 -4.90
N LEU A 104 3.96 -5.20 -5.30
CA LEU A 104 5.02 -4.83 -4.37
C LEU A 104 4.68 -3.56 -3.58
N TRP A 105 4.03 -2.58 -4.21
CA TRP A 105 3.53 -1.38 -3.52
C TRP A 105 2.33 -1.66 -2.59
N ALA A 106 1.55 -2.70 -2.85
CA ALA A 106 0.46 -3.11 -1.98
C ALA A 106 0.96 -3.92 -0.76
N TRP A 107 2.13 -4.54 -0.85
CA TRP A 107 2.72 -5.40 0.18
C TRP A 107 2.73 -4.80 1.61
N PRO A 108 3.13 -3.54 1.84
CA PRO A 108 3.11 -2.92 3.16
C PRO A 108 1.71 -2.94 3.80
N SER A 109 0.72 -2.53 3.02
CA SER A 109 -0.67 -2.45 3.46
C SER A 109 -1.25 -3.85 3.72
N MET A 110 -0.84 -4.85 2.93
CA MET A 110 -1.27 -6.24 3.12
C MET A 110 -0.69 -6.87 4.39
N LEU A 111 0.59 -6.64 4.68
CA LEU A 111 1.22 -7.09 5.91
C LEU A 111 0.55 -6.48 7.14
N LYS A 112 0.36 -5.16 7.14
CA LYS A 112 -0.31 -4.46 8.25
C LYS A 112 -1.75 -4.96 8.43
N LEU A 113 -2.49 -5.17 7.34
CA LEU A 113 -3.84 -5.72 7.39
C LEU A 113 -3.86 -7.14 7.99
N ALA A 114 -2.95 -8.01 7.55
CA ALA A 114 -2.85 -9.38 8.06
C ALA A 114 -2.46 -9.40 9.55
N LEU A 115 -1.55 -8.51 9.98
CA LEU A 115 -1.16 -8.34 11.39
C LEU A 115 -2.34 -7.85 12.24
N ILE A 116 -3.09 -6.86 11.77
CA ILE A 116 -4.27 -6.34 12.47
C ILE A 116 -5.36 -7.42 12.59
N GLU A 117 -5.56 -8.22 11.55
CA GLU A 117 -6.50 -9.33 11.59
C GLU A 117 -6.01 -10.46 12.54
N HIS A 118 -4.70 -10.68 12.64
CA HIS A 118 -4.13 -11.57 13.66
C HIS A 118 -4.34 -11.04 15.08
N LEU A 119 -4.08 -9.75 15.32
CA LEU A 119 -4.37 -9.08 16.59
C LEU A 119 -5.85 -9.15 16.96
N ARG A 120 -6.74 -9.04 15.96
CA ARG A 120 -8.20 -9.19 16.17
C ARG A 120 -8.53 -10.57 16.72
N ARG A 121 -7.98 -11.65 16.13
CA ARG A 121 -8.17 -13.02 16.62
C ARG A 121 -7.62 -13.22 18.03
N LEU A 122 -6.39 -12.80 18.30
CA LEU A 122 -5.81 -12.87 19.64
C LEU A 122 -6.65 -12.10 20.68
N SER A 123 -7.19 -10.95 20.30
CA SER A 123 -8.07 -10.16 21.17
C SER A 123 -9.41 -10.86 21.44
N GLU A 124 -9.91 -11.67 20.51
CA GLU A 124 -11.13 -12.46 20.67
C GLU A 124 -10.92 -13.54 21.73
N GLU A 125 -9.83 -14.29 21.62
CA GLU A 125 -9.44 -15.29 22.61
C GLU A 125 -9.22 -14.69 24.01
N LEU A 126 -8.69 -13.46 24.10
CA LEU A 126 -8.54 -12.76 25.37
C LEU A 126 -9.89 -12.41 26.00
N ILE A 127 -10.86 -11.97 25.20
CA ILE A 127 -12.22 -11.68 25.68
C ILE A 127 -12.91 -12.96 26.13
N GLU A 128 -12.78 -14.06 25.38
CA GLU A 128 -13.35 -15.37 25.76
C GLU A 128 -12.72 -15.89 27.06
N SER A 129 -11.40 -15.81 27.18
CA SER A 129 -10.68 -16.16 28.41
C SER A 129 -11.14 -15.32 29.60
N ARG A 130 -11.30 -14.01 29.41
CA ARG A 130 -11.86 -13.09 30.41
C ARG A 130 -13.29 -13.47 30.80
N ALA A 131 -14.15 -13.80 29.84
CA ALA A 131 -15.52 -14.21 30.11
C ALA A 131 -15.58 -15.48 30.97
N GLY A 132 -14.71 -16.46 30.68
CA GLY A 132 -14.58 -17.67 31.49
C GLY A 132 -14.15 -17.40 32.93
N ARG A 133 -13.18 -16.48 33.16
CA ARG A 133 -12.78 -16.10 34.52
C ARG A 133 -13.91 -15.43 35.31
N LEU A 134 -14.65 -14.51 34.68
CA LEU A 134 -15.79 -13.85 35.33
C LEU A 134 -16.96 -14.79 35.61
N GLU A 135 -17.16 -15.80 34.77
CA GLU A 135 -18.13 -16.85 35.03
C GLU A 135 -17.72 -17.73 36.22
N ALA A 136 -16.42 -18.05 36.35
CA ALA A 136 -15.89 -18.77 37.50
C ALA A 136 -16.08 -18.00 38.81
N ASP A 137 -15.78 -16.70 38.81
CA ASP A 137 -15.98 -15.83 39.98
C ASP A 137 -17.46 -15.74 40.37
N ARG A 138 -18.38 -15.63 39.39
CA ARG A 138 -19.83 -15.67 39.65
C ARG A 138 -20.30 -17.02 40.18
N CYS A 139 -19.78 -18.12 39.65
CA CYS A 139 -20.09 -19.47 40.12
C CYS A 139 -19.64 -19.65 41.58
N PHE A 140 -18.44 -19.18 41.91
CA PHE A 140 -17.91 -19.24 43.26
C PHE A 140 -18.70 -18.37 44.25
N ALA A 141 -19.04 -17.13 43.88
CA ALA A 141 -19.90 -16.27 44.70
C ALA A 141 -21.30 -16.88 44.94
N GLY A 142 -21.85 -17.57 43.94
CA GLY A 142 -23.08 -18.35 44.06
C GLY A 142 -22.95 -19.53 45.04
N PHE A 143 -21.81 -20.22 45.02
CA PHE A 143 -21.50 -21.26 46.00
C PHE A 143 -21.41 -20.72 47.43
N GLU A 144 -20.71 -19.59 47.64
CA GLU A 144 -20.58 -18.96 48.96
C GLU A 144 -21.94 -18.53 49.53
N SER A 145 -22.77 -17.90 48.71
CA SER A 145 -24.11 -17.42 49.12
C SER A 145 -25.09 -18.56 49.43
N THR A 146 -25.00 -19.70 48.73
CA THR A 146 -25.94 -20.83 48.88
C THR A 146 -25.43 -21.91 49.86
N ARG A 147 -24.28 -21.67 50.50
CA ARG A 147 -23.61 -22.62 51.40
C ARG A 147 -24.52 -23.16 52.49
N ALA A 148 -25.31 -22.29 53.13
CA ALA A 148 -26.21 -22.67 54.22
C ALA A 148 -27.30 -23.67 53.78
N SER A 149 -27.63 -23.70 52.48
CA SER A 149 -28.65 -24.58 51.91
C SER A 149 -28.08 -25.89 51.35
N GLY A 150 -26.76 -26.10 51.41
CA GLY A 150 -26.09 -27.32 50.92
C GLY A 150 -26.17 -27.54 49.40
N ARG A 151 -26.66 -26.56 48.62
CA ARG A 151 -26.77 -26.68 47.16
C ARG A 151 -25.45 -26.30 46.50
N LEU A 152 -24.94 -27.20 45.66
CA LEU A 152 -23.81 -26.91 44.79
C LEU A 152 -24.32 -26.13 43.55
N PRO A 153 -23.59 -25.10 43.09
CA PRO A 153 -23.95 -24.40 41.87
C PRO A 153 -23.85 -25.35 40.67
N LEU A 154 -24.67 -25.07 39.64
CA LEU A 154 -24.53 -25.73 38.36
C LEU A 154 -23.27 -25.19 37.67
N LEU A 155 -22.36 -26.10 37.30
CA LEU A 155 -21.23 -25.77 36.45
C LEU A 155 -21.71 -25.47 35.03
N SER A 156 -20.98 -24.61 34.32
CA SER A 156 -21.27 -24.30 32.92
C SER A 156 -21.23 -25.58 32.05
N GLN A 157 -22.03 -25.60 30.99
CA GLN A 157 -22.05 -26.74 30.06
C GLN A 157 -20.73 -26.87 29.29
N VAL A 158 -20.10 -25.74 28.99
CA VAL A 158 -18.78 -25.65 28.35
C VAL A 158 -17.78 -25.10 29.37
N LEU A 159 -16.88 -25.98 29.82
CA LEU A 159 -15.81 -25.61 30.74
C LEU A 159 -14.65 -25.02 29.93
N HIS A 160 -14.63 -23.70 29.80
CA HIS A 160 -13.48 -23.01 29.24
C HIS A 160 -12.28 -23.17 30.19
N VAL A 161 -11.07 -23.36 29.66
CA VAL A 161 -9.89 -23.68 30.49
C VAL A 161 -9.59 -22.57 31.52
N ALA A 162 -9.76 -21.30 31.14
CA ALA A 162 -9.67 -20.17 32.05
C ALA A 162 -10.74 -20.15 33.16
N PHE A 163 -11.93 -20.73 32.94
CA PHE A 163 -12.93 -20.90 33.99
C PHE A 163 -12.44 -21.90 35.04
N VAL A 164 -11.90 -23.03 34.58
CA VAL A 164 -11.38 -24.10 35.45
C VAL A 164 -10.25 -23.59 36.32
N ASP A 165 -9.26 -22.92 35.72
CA ASP A 165 -8.10 -22.37 36.45
C ASP A 165 -8.51 -21.31 37.48
N GLN A 166 -9.36 -20.35 37.09
CA GLN A 166 -9.87 -19.32 38.00
C GLN A 166 -10.68 -19.92 39.15
N LEU A 167 -11.56 -20.89 38.86
CA LEU A 167 -12.38 -21.53 39.89
C LEU A 167 -11.50 -22.30 40.88
N LEU A 168 -10.51 -23.05 40.40
CA LEU A 168 -9.53 -23.74 41.25
C LEU A 168 -8.70 -22.77 42.09
N GLN A 169 -8.34 -21.61 41.54
CA GLN A 169 -7.67 -20.56 42.29
C GLN A 169 -8.54 -20.05 43.45
N ARG A 170 -9.82 -19.71 43.19
CA ARG A 170 -10.77 -19.32 44.26
C ARG A 170 -10.94 -20.40 45.32
N MET A 171 -11.05 -21.67 44.91
CA MET A 171 -11.14 -22.79 45.86
C MET A 171 -9.87 -22.94 46.71
N ARG A 172 -8.68 -22.71 46.13
CA ARG A 172 -7.40 -22.72 46.86
C ARG A 172 -7.32 -21.58 47.88
N GLU A 173 -7.75 -20.38 47.49
CA GLU A 173 -7.83 -19.21 48.38
C GLU A 173 -8.79 -19.46 49.57
N TYR A 174 -9.88 -20.20 49.35
CA TYR A 174 -10.88 -20.53 50.37
C TYR A 174 -10.53 -21.72 51.26
N GLY A 175 -9.69 -22.65 50.77
CA GLY A 175 -9.23 -23.82 51.52
C GLY A 175 -10.27 -24.95 51.62
N ALA A 176 -10.29 -25.64 52.77
CA ALA A 176 -11.03 -26.91 52.95
C ALA A 176 -12.55 -26.80 52.74
N GLY A 177 -13.14 -25.62 52.90
CA GLY A 177 -14.58 -25.38 52.71
C GLY A 177 -15.07 -25.57 51.28
N ALA A 178 -14.18 -25.61 50.28
CA ALA A 178 -14.52 -25.77 48.87
C ALA A 178 -14.46 -27.23 48.38
N ALA A 179 -14.21 -28.22 49.24
CA ALA A 179 -14.01 -29.62 48.85
C ALA A 179 -15.15 -30.22 48.03
N GLY A 180 -16.41 -29.92 48.37
CA GLY A 180 -17.59 -30.40 47.64
C GLY A 180 -17.68 -29.84 46.21
N LEU A 181 -17.29 -28.58 46.02
CA LEU A 181 -17.25 -27.94 44.71
C LEU A 181 -16.08 -28.49 43.87
N ARG A 182 -14.92 -28.73 44.51
CA ARG A 182 -13.76 -29.35 43.86
C ARG A 182 -14.07 -30.73 43.32
N LYS A 183 -14.67 -31.61 44.14
CA LYS A 183 -15.07 -32.96 43.70
C LYS A 183 -16.01 -32.92 42.50
N ARG A 184 -16.97 -31.99 42.49
CA ARG A 184 -17.90 -31.81 41.36
C ARG A 184 -17.19 -31.38 40.07
N LEU A 185 -16.19 -30.50 40.19
CA LEU A 185 -15.38 -30.07 39.05
C LEU A 185 -14.53 -31.23 38.51
N GLU A 186 -13.92 -32.03 39.39
CA GLU A 186 -13.17 -33.23 39.03
C GLU A 186 -14.05 -34.26 38.30
N GLU A 187 -15.22 -34.60 38.85
CA GLU A 187 -16.21 -35.49 38.20
C GLU A 187 -16.59 -35.01 36.79
N ARG A 188 -16.70 -33.68 36.60
CA ARG A 188 -17.09 -33.10 35.31
C ARG A 188 -15.95 -33.10 34.31
N LEU A 189 -14.72 -32.84 34.75
CA LEU A 189 -13.51 -32.91 33.93
C LEU A 189 -13.22 -34.35 33.51
N ASP A 190 -13.38 -35.31 34.42
CA ASP A 190 -13.25 -36.75 34.11
C ASP A 190 -14.29 -37.18 33.08
N ALA A 191 -15.55 -36.74 33.21
CA ALA A 191 -16.58 -36.98 32.20
C ALA A 191 -16.29 -36.34 30.83
N ALA A 192 -15.40 -35.35 30.78
CA ALA A 192 -14.90 -34.72 29.55
C ALA A 192 -13.55 -35.30 29.09
N GLY A 193 -13.00 -36.31 29.78
CA GLY A 193 -11.74 -36.98 29.44
C GLY A 193 -10.48 -36.16 29.75
N THR A 194 -10.55 -35.20 30.68
CA THR A 194 -9.40 -34.36 31.07
C THR A 194 -9.21 -34.34 32.59
N THR A 195 -8.00 -34.04 33.05
CA THR A 195 -7.70 -33.86 34.48
C THR A 195 -7.57 -32.37 34.84
N VAL A 196 -7.65 -32.07 36.13
CA VAL A 196 -7.39 -30.73 36.68
C VAL A 196 -6.00 -30.22 36.31
N GLU A 197 -4.97 -31.04 36.48
CA GLU A 197 -3.58 -30.67 36.18
C GLU A 197 -3.37 -30.38 34.70
N ASN A 198 -3.97 -31.19 33.81
CA ASN A 198 -3.89 -30.97 32.37
C ASN A 198 -4.62 -29.69 31.96
N ALA A 199 -5.76 -29.37 32.57
CA ALA A 199 -6.47 -28.12 32.32
C ALA A 199 -5.65 -26.89 32.76
N VAL A 200 -5.09 -26.89 33.96
CA VAL A 200 -4.24 -25.79 34.46
C VAL A 200 -2.99 -25.63 33.60
N ARG A 201 -2.31 -26.73 33.25
CA ARG A 201 -1.14 -26.70 32.37
C ARG A 201 -1.48 -26.15 30.98
N ALA A 202 -2.60 -26.57 30.40
CA ALA A 202 -3.08 -26.06 29.12
C ALA A 202 -3.37 -24.55 29.16
N GLU A 203 -3.94 -24.04 30.26
CA GLU A 203 -4.18 -22.59 30.41
C GLU A 203 -2.88 -21.80 30.48
N HIS A 204 -1.93 -22.22 31.30
CA HIS A 204 -0.64 -21.52 31.40
C HIS A 204 0.13 -21.52 30.08
N GLN A 205 0.14 -22.66 29.36
CA GLN A 205 0.75 -22.74 28.04
C GLN A 205 0.07 -21.79 27.05
N ARG A 206 -1.27 -21.77 27.03
CA ARG A 206 -2.05 -20.88 26.17
C ARG A 206 -1.81 -19.40 26.49
N GLN A 207 -1.77 -19.01 27.76
CA GLN A 207 -1.48 -17.63 28.16
C GLN A 207 -0.07 -17.21 27.76
N ALA A 208 0.93 -18.08 27.93
CA ALA A 208 2.29 -17.81 27.51
C ALA A 208 2.40 -17.65 25.98
N MET A 209 1.76 -18.55 25.22
CA MET A 209 1.70 -18.46 23.76
C MET A 209 1.01 -17.17 23.31
N ASN A 210 -0.16 -16.84 23.85
CA ASN A 210 -0.89 -15.63 23.48
C ASN A 210 -0.12 -14.35 23.84
N HIS A 211 0.62 -14.34 24.95
CA HIS A 211 1.49 -13.22 25.32
C HIS A 211 2.62 -13.02 24.30
N LEU A 212 3.28 -14.11 23.89
CA LEU A 212 4.34 -14.07 22.87
C LEU A 212 3.79 -13.66 21.50
N SER A 213 2.69 -14.27 21.03
CA SER A 213 2.07 -13.96 19.73
C SER A 213 1.56 -12.52 19.66
N MET A 214 1.03 -11.98 20.77
CA MET A 214 0.61 -10.58 20.85
C MET A 214 1.84 -9.65 20.75
N GLY A 215 2.90 -9.94 21.53
CA GLY A 215 4.15 -9.18 21.47
C GLY A 215 4.81 -9.21 20.09
N ASN A 216 4.86 -10.39 19.45
CA ASN A 216 5.35 -10.56 18.08
C ASN A 216 4.53 -9.74 17.07
N SER A 217 3.20 -9.80 17.15
CA SER A 217 2.31 -9.08 16.23
C SER A 217 2.45 -7.56 16.37
N ILE A 218 2.54 -7.03 17.60
CA ILE A 218 2.74 -5.61 17.85
C ILE A 218 4.14 -5.15 17.38
N THR A 219 5.18 -5.93 17.68
CA THR A 219 6.55 -5.61 17.26
C THR A 219 6.68 -5.61 15.74
N SER A 220 6.08 -6.58 15.07
CA SER A 220 6.04 -6.66 13.61
C SER A 220 5.21 -5.54 12.98
N LEU A 221 4.12 -5.12 13.63
CA LEU A 221 3.33 -3.98 13.18
C LEU A 221 4.16 -2.69 13.27
N ARG A 222 4.92 -2.53 14.36
CA ARG A 222 5.84 -1.41 14.55
C ARG A 222 6.94 -1.41 13.49
N LEU A 223 7.55 -2.58 13.20
CA LEU A 223 8.51 -2.73 12.11
C LEU A 223 7.89 -2.24 10.78
N CYS A 224 6.68 -2.70 10.46
CA CYS A 224 5.98 -2.28 9.24
C CYS A 224 5.66 -0.77 9.20
N ALA A 225 5.50 -0.13 10.35
CA ALA A 225 5.26 1.30 10.46
C ALA A 225 6.54 2.13 10.24
N THR A 226 7.71 1.61 10.64
CA THR A 226 8.98 2.36 10.61
C THR A 226 9.87 2.05 9.42
N LEU A 227 9.64 0.95 8.69
CA LEU A 227 10.45 0.55 7.54
C LEU A 227 10.33 1.55 6.38
N ASP A 228 11.45 1.90 5.73
CA ASP A 228 11.43 2.65 4.47
C ASP A 228 10.96 1.73 3.33
N TRP A 229 9.66 1.83 3.02
CA TRP A 229 9.05 1.01 1.98
C TRP A 229 9.52 1.37 0.57
N ASN A 230 10.05 2.58 0.34
CA ASN A 230 10.60 2.95 -0.96
C ASN A 230 11.88 2.15 -1.24
N GLU A 231 12.79 2.16 -0.27
CA GLU A 231 14.05 1.40 -0.37
C GLU A 231 13.77 -0.11 -0.39
N TYR A 232 12.88 -0.59 0.47
CA TYR A 232 12.50 -1.99 0.53
C TYR A 232 11.95 -2.49 -0.82
N VAL A 233 10.97 -1.78 -1.40
CA VAL A 233 10.34 -2.18 -2.68
C VAL A 233 11.35 -2.15 -3.81
N GLU A 234 12.24 -1.15 -3.87
CA GLU A 234 13.32 -1.11 -4.85
C GLU A 234 14.30 -2.29 -4.70
N GLY A 235 14.65 -2.66 -3.47
CA GLY A 235 15.53 -3.80 -3.22
C GLY A 235 14.96 -5.11 -3.75
N VAL A 236 13.67 -5.37 -3.49
CA VAL A 236 13.04 -6.65 -3.84
C VAL A 236 12.43 -6.70 -5.25
N SER A 237 12.35 -5.57 -5.96
CA SER A 237 11.71 -5.49 -7.28
C SER A 237 12.59 -6.09 -8.38
N LEU A 238 12.11 -7.13 -9.06
CA LEU A 238 12.78 -7.70 -10.23
C LEU A 238 12.92 -6.66 -11.36
N ILE A 239 11.91 -5.80 -11.54
CA ILE A 239 11.94 -4.75 -12.56
C ILE A 239 13.05 -3.74 -12.23
N GLU A 240 13.18 -3.32 -10.97
CA GLU A 240 14.26 -2.43 -10.54
C GLU A 240 15.63 -3.05 -10.80
N GLN A 241 15.81 -4.32 -10.44
CA GLN A 241 17.06 -5.05 -10.66
C GLN A 241 17.42 -5.16 -12.15
N ILE A 242 16.42 -5.32 -13.03
CA ILE A 242 16.62 -5.34 -14.48
C ILE A 242 17.01 -3.95 -14.98
N LEU A 243 16.26 -2.90 -14.62
CA LEU A 243 16.50 -1.54 -15.10
C LEU A 243 17.86 -1.00 -14.63
N ARG A 244 18.39 -1.48 -13.49
CA ARG A 244 19.75 -1.17 -13.02
C ARG A 244 20.87 -1.71 -13.91
N ARG A 245 20.57 -2.63 -14.84
CA ARG A 245 21.50 -3.11 -15.87
C ARG A 245 21.60 -2.15 -17.07
N ASP A 246 21.12 -0.92 -16.91
CA ASP A 246 21.30 0.19 -17.84
C ASP A 246 22.79 0.34 -18.24
N PRO A 247 23.14 0.28 -19.54
CA PRO A 247 24.54 0.24 -19.97
C PRO A 247 25.39 1.44 -19.49
N PRO A 248 24.89 2.70 -19.52
CA PRO A 248 25.63 3.84 -18.97
C PRO A 248 25.66 3.88 -17.43
N GLY A 249 24.93 3.00 -16.74
CA GLY A 249 24.81 2.99 -15.28
C GLY A 249 24.11 4.22 -14.70
N LEU A 250 23.47 5.04 -15.53
CA LEU A 250 22.83 6.29 -15.10
C LEU A 250 21.56 6.02 -14.31
N TYR A 251 20.78 5.00 -14.70
CA TYR A 251 19.54 4.65 -14.03
C TYR A 251 19.69 4.50 -12.51
N ALA A 252 20.72 3.75 -12.07
CA ALA A 252 20.97 3.50 -10.64
C ALA A 252 21.31 4.77 -9.84
N ARG A 253 21.76 5.82 -10.51
CA ARG A 253 22.13 7.13 -9.94
C ARG A 253 21.00 8.15 -10.00
N MET A 254 19.81 7.76 -10.46
CA MET A 254 18.67 8.66 -10.58
C MET A 254 17.91 8.80 -9.26
N GLU A 255 17.29 9.97 -9.07
CA GLU A 255 16.37 10.20 -7.95
C GLU A 255 15.21 9.19 -8.02
N PHE A 256 14.71 8.79 -6.85
CA PHE A 256 13.58 7.86 -6.71
C PHE A 256 12.41 8.20 -7.64
N ALA A 257 11.96 9.46 -7.68
CA ALA A 257 10.84 9.89 -8.53
C ALA A 257 11.09 9.67 -10.04
N SER A 258 12.35 9.76 -10.47
CA SER A 258 12.72 9.50 -11.86
C SER A 258 12.74 8.01 -12.18
N ARG A 259 13.27 7.19 -11.26
CA ARG A 259 13.24 5.72 -11.38
C ARG A 259 11.81 5.19 -11.35
N ASP A 260 10.98 5.76 -10.50
CA ASP A 260 9.56 5.42 -10.37
C ASP A 260 8.78 5.73 -11.65
N ARG A 261 9.04 6.87 -12.27
CA ARG A 261 8.48 7.19 -13.60
C ARG A 261 8.82 6.12 -14.64
N TYR A 262 10.01 5.52 -14.58
CA TYR A 262 10.43 4.48 -15.53
C TYR A 262 9.74 3.16 -15.21
N ARG A 263 9.59 2.82 -13.93
CA ARG A 263 8.78 1.67 -13.48
C ARG A 263 7.32 1.78 -13.93
N HIS A 264 6.69 2.95 -13.79
CA HIS A 264 5.36 3.21 -14.36
C HIS A 264 5.32 3.11 -15.89
N ALA A 265 6.40 3.51 -16.57
CA ALA A 265 6.48 3.36 -18.02
C ALA A 265 6.54 1.88 -18.46
N VAL A 266 7.12 1.01 -17.63
CA VAL A 266 7.10 -0.46 -17.80
C VAL A 266 5.69 -1.00 -17.55
N GLU A 267 5.04 -0.62 -16.44
CA GLU A 267 3.66 -1.03 -16.15
C GLU A 267 2.69 -0.65 -17.28
N ALA A 268 2.85 0.55 -17.85
CA ALA A 268 1.99 1.03 -18.92
C ALA A 268 2.15 0.26 -20.24
N LEU A 269 3.27 -0.43 -20.46
CA LEU A 269 3.51 -1.25 -21.66
C LEU A 269 3.10 -2.70 -21.46
N ALA A 270 3.16 -3.18 -20.23
CA ALA A 270 2.92 -4.57 -19.89
C ALA A 270 1.42 -4.86 -19.70
N GLU A 271 1.05 -6.11 -19.90
CA GLU A 271 -0.16 -6.67 -19.31
C GLU A 271 -0.08 -6.62 -17.77
N PRO A 272 -1.21 -6.66 -17.05
CA PRO A 272 -1.24 -6.58 -15.58
C PRO A 272 -0.78 -7.89 -14.89
N ASN A 273 0.36 -8.43 -15.33
CA ASN A 273 1.01 -9.60 -14.75
C ASN A 273 2.52 -9.37 -14.64
N GLY A 274 3.17 -10.04 -13.69
CA GLY A 274 4.58 -9.81 -13.39
C GLY A 274 5.52 -10.21 -14.53
N GLU A 275 5.20 -11.29 -15.25
CA GLU A 275 6.01 -11.78 -16.36
C GLU A 275 6.07 -10.79 -17.53
N ALA A 276 4.95 -10.16 -17.87
CA ALA A 276 4.89 -9.14 -18.90
C ALA A 276 5.69 -7.90 -18.49
N GLN A 277 5.62 -7.48 -17.22
CA GLN A 277 6.44 -6.36 -16.71
C GLN A 277 7.93 -6.66 -16.78
N VAL A 278 8.34 -7.87 -16.38
CA VAL A 278 9.73 -8.35 -16.52
C VAL A 278 10.16 -8.37 -18.00
N ARG A 279 9.32 -8.88 -18.90
CA ARG A 279 9.61 -8.92 -20.34
C ARG A 279 9.82 -7.53 -20.93
N VAL A 280 8.97 -6.57 -20.61
CA VAL A 280 9.12 -5.18 -21.05
C VAL A 280 10.41 -4.57 -20.52
N ALA A 281 10.72 -4.77 -19.23
CA ALA A 281 11.94 -4.24 -18.62
C ALA A 281 13.20 -4.83 -19.29
N LEU A 282 13.23 -6.14 -19.53
CA LEU A 282 14.31 -6.83 -20.24
C LEU A 282 14.46 -6.28 -21.66
N ARG A 283 13.36 -6.11 -22.38
CA ARG A 283 13.40 -5.58 -23.75
C ARG A 283 13.93 -4.15 -23.80
N ALA A 284 13.52 -3.30 -22.86
CA ALA A 284 13.99 -1.93 -22.78
C ALA A 284 15.51 -1.84 -22.53
N VAL A 285 16.05 -2.69 -21.64
CA VAL A 285 17.49 -2.78 -21.38
C VAL A 285 18.23 -3.36 -22.58
N GLU A 286 17.66 -4.36 -23.26
CA GLU A 286 18.27 -4.94 -24.46
C GLU A 286 18.36 -3.92 -25.60
N SER A 287 17.32 -3.13 -25.86
CA SER A 287 17.37 -2.05 -26.86
C SER A 287 18.40 -0.99 -26.50
N ALA A 288 18.54 -0.67 -25.20
CA ALA A 288 19.57 0.23 -24.70
C ALA A 288 20.99 -0.35 -24.93
N ARG A 289 21.19 -1.63 -24.63
CA ARG A 289 22.47 -2.34 -24.85
C ARG A 289 22.86 -2.38 -26.31
N GLN A 290 21.93 -2.71 -27.21
CA GLN A 290 22.17 -2.73 -28.65
C GLN A 290 22.54 -1.35 -29.20
N ALA A 291 21.93 -0.28 -28.67
CA ALA A 291 22.29 1.08 -29.04
C ALA A 291 23.67 1.47 -28.49
N ALA A 292 24.00 1.06 -27.27
CA ALA A 292 25.33 1.27 -26.67
C ALA A 292 26.44 0.58 -27.48
N GLU A 293 26.21 -0.64 -27.96
CA GLU A 293 27.16 -1.39 -28.80
C GLU A 293 27.35 -0.75 -30.17
N LYS A 294 26.29 -0.19 -30.78
CA LYS A 294 26.35 0.40 -32.12
C LYS A 294 26.87 1.83 -32.15
N LEU A 295 26.48 2.65 -31.17
CA LEU A 295 26.72 4.10 -31.16
C LEU A 295 27.71 4.52 -30.08
N GLY A 296 27.89 3.72 -29.02
CA GLY A 296 28.62 4.09 -27.82
C GLY A 296 27.68 4.50 -26.67
N THR A 297 28.20 4.47 -25.45
CA THR A 297 27.44 4.71 -24.20
C THR A 297 27.01 6.16 -23.98
N ASP A 298 27.66 7.12 -24.67
CA ASP A 298 27.38 8.55 -24.50
C ASP A 298 26.12 9.00 -25.25
N PHE A 299 25.63 8.18 -26.18
CA PHE A 299 24.42 8.49 -26.92
C PHE A 299 23.18 8.24 -26.08
N LYS A 300 22.19 9.15 -26.20
CA LYS A 300 20.91 9.03 -25.47
C LYS A 300 20.24 7.67 -25.68
N ALA A 301 20.39 7.07 -26.86
CA ALA A 301 19.81 5.78 -27.20
C ALA A 301 20.40 4.61 -26.37
N ALA A 302 21.61 4.76 -25.83
CA ALA A 302 22.25 3.77 -24.96
C ALA A 302 21.62 3.68 -23.57
N HIS A 303 20.78 4.65 -23.17
CA HIS A 303 20.13 4.69 -21.86
C HIS A 303 18.70 4.11 -21.92
N VAL A 304 18.34 3.29 -20.93
CA VAL A 304 17.02 2.65 -20.83
C VAL A 304 15.85 3.66 -20.84
N GLY A 305 16.05 4.85 -20.27
CA GLY A 305 15.04 5.92 -20.25
C GLY A 305 14.65 6.43 -21.65
N TYR A 306 15.56 6.36 -22.63
CA TYR A 306 15.25 6.75 -24.01
C TYR A 306 14.19 5.84 -24.63
N HIS A 307 14.25 4.54 -24.35
CA HIS A 307 13.30 3.54 -24.83
C HIS A 307 12.01 3.54 -24.01
N LEU A 308 12.08 3.78 -22.69
CA LEU A 308 10.91 3.78 -21.84
C LEU A 308 10.05 5.05 -21.94
N ILE A 309 10.64 6.24 -22.03
CA ILE A 309 9.87 7.50 -21.99
C ILE A 309 10.28 8.51 -23.07
N GLY A 310 11.32 8.20 -23.84
CA GLY A 310 11.92 9.09 -24.82
C GLY A 310 11.60 8.73 -26.28
N GLY A 311 12.56 9.01 -27.16
CA GLY A 311 12.42 8.86 -28.61
C GLY A 311 12.25 7.40 -29.07
N GLY A 312 12.89 6.45 -28.39
CA GLY A 312 12.84 5.02 -28.71
C GLY A 312 11.55 4.32 -28.29
N ARG A 313 10.61 5.04 -27.66
CA ARG A 313 9.37 4.47 -27.11
C ARG A 313 8.49 3.79 -28.15
N ARG A 314 8.47 4.29 -29.39
CA ARG A 314 7.66 3.68 -30.47
C ARG A 314 8.20 2.33 -30.91
N GLU A 315 9.51 2.20 -31.01
CA GLU A 315 10.19 0.95 -31.36
C GLU A 315 9.96 -0.09 -30.26
N LEU A 316 10.15 0.31 -29.00
CA LEU A 316 9.87 -0.57 -27.86
C LEU A 316 8.41 -1.05 -27.82
N GLU A 317 7.44 -0.17 -28.09
CA GLU A 317 6.02 -0.55 -28.17
C GLU A 317 5.75 -1.60 -29.25
N SER A 318 6.39 -1.47 -30.42
CA SER A 318 6.31 -2.47 -31.48
C SER A 318 6.93 -3.79 -31.05
N ASP A 319 8.10 -3.74 -30.42
CA ASP A 319 8.84 -4.92 -29.97
C ASP A 319 8.10 -5.74 -28.91
N VAL A 320 7.34 -5.07 -28.04
CA VAL A 320 6.55 -5.74 -27.00
C VAL A 320 5.10 -6.00 -27.42
N ALA A 321 4.76 -5.79 -28.71
CA ALA A 321 3.41 -5.92 -29.25
C ALA A 321 2.35 -5.12 -28.47
N HIS A 322 2.73 -3.95 -27.95
CA HIS A 322 1.83 -3.08 -27.19
C HIS A 322 1.00 -2.21 -28.13
N HIS A 323 -0.32 -2.19 -27.92
CA HIS A 323 -1.27 -1.45 -28.74
C HIS A 323 -1.76 -0.21 -27.97
N PRO A 324 -1.21 0.99 -28.22
CA PRO A 324 -1.58 2.17 -27.45
C PRO A 324 -3.04 2.57 -27.73
N PRO A 325 -3.81 2.96 -26.71
CA PRO A 325 -5.19 3.38 -26.89
C PRO A 325 -5.29 4.62 -27.78
N LEU A 326 -6.41 4.77 -28.48
CA LEU A 326 -6.65 5.85 -29.47
C LEU A 326 -6.35 7.25 -28.91
N ARG A 327 -6.69 7.50 -27.64
CA ARG A 327 -6.41 8.78 -26.96
C ARG A 327 -4.92 9.10 -26.91
N HIS A 328 -4.07 8.11 -26.66
CA HIS A 328 -2.62 8.29 -26.64
C HIS A 328 -2.06 8.54 -28.05
N ARG A 329 -2.62 7.86 -29.06
CA ARG A 329 -2.27 8.10 -30.47
C ARG A 329 -2.61 9.54 -30.89
N LEU A 330 -3.81 10.03 -30.59
CA LEU A 330 -4.23 11.40 -30.90
C LEU A 330 -3.37 12.43 -30.16
N LYS A 331 -3.08 12.21 -28.87
CA LYS A 331 -2.20 13.07 -28.09
C LYS A 331 -0.81 13.15 -28.74
N ARG A 332 -0.22 12.02 -29.13
CA ARG A 332 1.09 12.01 -29.81
C ARG A 332 1.07 12.79 -31.11
N LEU A 333 0.00 12.65 -31.90
CA LEU A 333 -0.13 13.37 -33.17
C LEU A 333 -0.23 14.89 -32.92
N LEU A 334 -1.04 15.30 -31.94
CA LEU A 334 -1.16 16.71 -31.55
C LEU A 334 0.17 17.31 -31.08
N PHE A 335 0.97 16.56 -30.31
CA PHE A 335 2.30 17.02 -29.88
C PHE A 335 3.36 16.96 -31.00
N ALA A 336 3.27 15.99 -31.92
CA ALA A 336 4.18 15.92 -33.07
C ALA A 336 4.00 17.11 -34.03
N TYR A 337 2.78 17.62 -34.13
CA TYR A 337 2.42 18.80 -34.93
C TYR A 337 2.08 20.01 -34.04
N ALA A 338 2.69 20.12 -32.85
CA ALA A 338 2.33 21.15 -31.87
C ALA A 338 2.46 22.57 -32.43
N THR A 339 3.56 22.88 -33.13
CA THR A 339 3.81 24.20 -33.72
C THR A 339 2.76 24.59 -34.77
N PRO A 340 2.52 23.81 -35.83
CA PRO A 340 1.51 24.17 -36.83
C PRO A 340 0.10 24.14 -36.27
N ILE A 341 -0.23 23.22 -35.36
CA ILE A 341 -1.56 23.19 -34.71
C ILE A 341 -1.77 24.44 -33.85
N TYR A 342 -0.76 24.82 -33.05
CA TYR A 342 -0.83 26.03 -32.22
C TYR A 342 -0.99 27.28 -33.08
N LEU A 343 -0.09 27.51 -34.04
CA LEU A 343 -0.17 28.68 -34.91
C LEU A 343 -1.46 28.70 -35.75
N GLY A 344 -1.88 27.55 -36.27
CA GLY A 344 -3.14 27.42 -37.01
C GLY A 344 -4.36 27.72 -36.14
N SER A 345 -4.37 27.27 -34.89
CA SER A 345 -5.47 27.56 -33.95
C SER A 345 -5.53 29.04 -33.56
N VAL A 346 -4.38 29.69 -33.35
CA VAL A 346 -4.31 31.13 -33.10
C VAL A 346 -4.82 31.88 -34.32
N ALA A 347 -4.31 31.56 -35.52
CA ALA A 347 -4.75 32.19 -36.77
C ALA A 347 -6.26 32.01 -37.02
N LEU A 348 -6.81 30.82 -36.73
CA LEU A 348 -8.25 30.55 -36.85
C LEU A 348 -9.07 31.42 -35.89
N VAL A 349 -8.72 31.45 -34.61
CA VAL A 349 -9.46 32.23 -33.60
C VAL A 349 -9.34 33.73 -33.88
N THR A 350 -8.16 34.21 -34.27
CA THR A 350 -7.96 35.60 -34.70
C THR A 350 -8.80 35.92 -35.93
N GLY A 351 -8.80 35.05 -36.94
CA GLY A 351 -9.61 35.20 -38.14
C GLY A 351 -11.11 35.25 -37.85
N LEU A 352 -11.60 34.41 -36.95
CA LEU A 352 -12.99 34.43 -36.49
C LEU A 352 -13.33 35.74 -35.76
N GLY A 353 -12.44 36.25 -34.91
CA GLY A 353 -12.61 37.54 -34.24
C GLY A 353 -12.68 38.72 -35.21
N VAL A 354 -11.78 38.77 -36.19
CA VAL A 354 -11.77 39.78 -37.25
C VAL A 354 -13.04 39.67 -38.10
N ALA A 355 -13.44 38.46 -38.49
CA ALA A 355 -14.66 38.23 -39.26
C ALA A 355 -15.92 38.68 -38.50
N ALA A 356 -15.99 38.44 -37.19
CA ALA A 356 -17.08 38.91 -36.34
C ALA A 356 -17.14 40.44 -36.26
N ALA A 357 -15.99 41.11 -36.13
CA ALA A 357 -15.92 42.57 -36.12
C ALA A 357 -16.36 43.19 -37.46
N VAL A 358 -15.91 42.62 -38.58
CA VAL A 358 -16.33 43.05 -39.92
C VAL A 358 -17.82 42.77 -40.15
N TRP A 359 -18.33 41.63 -39.68
CA TRP A 359 -19.75 41.30 -39.77
C TRP A 359 -20.61 42.30 -38.98
N ALA A 360 -20.17 42.70 -37.78
CA ALA A 360 -20.85 43.73 -36.99
C ALA A 360 -20.87 45.10 -37.72
N ALA A 361 -19.75 45.50 -38.34
CA ALA A 361 -19.68 46.73 -39.14
C ALA A 361 -20.59 46.68 -40.38
N ARG A 362 -20.77 45.51 -41.00
CA ARG A 362 -21.73 45.30 -42.09
C ARG A 362 -23.16 45.43 -41.60
N ALA A 363 -23.49 44.83 -40.46
CA ALA A 363 -24.83 44.89 -39.86
C ALA A 363 -25.23 46.32 -39.47
N SER A 364 -24.27 47.16 -39.09
CA SER A 364 -24.50 48.59 -38.82
C SER A 364 -24.56 49.48 -40.07
N GLN A 365 -24.65 48.89 -41.28
CA GLN A 365 -24.68 49.60 -42.57
C GLN A 365 -23.48 50.54 -42.80
N ALA A 366 -22.31 50.23 -42.23
CA ALA A 366 -21.11 51.05 -42.42
C ALA A 366 -20.63 50.99 -43.89
N PRO A 367 -20.07 52.08 -44.44
CA PRO A 367 -19.56 52.11 -45.80
C PRO A 367 -18.40 51.12 -45.99
N GLN A 368 -18.29 50.53 -47.18
CA GLN A 368 -17.40 49.37 -47.45
C GLN A 368 -15.92 49.62 -47.13
N TRP A 369 -15.42 50.84 -47.34
CA TRP A 369 -14.04 51.21 -47.02
C TRP A 369 -13.74 51.10 -45.51
N MET A 370 -14.74 51.28 -44.66
CA MET A 370 -14.62 51.21 -43.20
C MET A 370 -14.43 49.76 -42.71
N TRP A 371 -14.89 48.76 -43.47
CA TRP A 371 -14.70 47.35 -43.11
C TRP A 371 -13.23 46.94 -43.09
N VAL A 372 -12.44 47.49 -44.01
CA VAL A 372 -10.99 47.25 -44.07
C VAL A 372 -10.31 47.80 -42.82
N TRP A 373 -10.65 49.02 -42.41
CA TRP A 373 -10.11 49.65 -41.20
C TRP A 373 -10.54 48.94 -39.92
N VAL A 374 -11.81 48.55 -39.81
CA VAL A 374 -12.32 47.77 -38.67
C VAL A 374 -11.61 46.43 -38.57
N GLY A 375 -11.43 45.73 -39.70
CA GLY A 375 -10.69 44.47 -39.72
C GLY A 375 -9.23 44.62 -39.30
N ALA A 376 -8.55 45.64 -39.82
CA ALA A 376 -7.16 45.94 -39.48
C ALA A 376 -6.99 46.30 -37.99
N LEU A 377 -7.88 47.14 -37.45
CA LEU A 377 -7.85 47.53 -36.03
C LEU A 377 -8.22 46.36 -35.11
N ALA A 378 -9.17 45.51 -35.52
CA ALA A 378 -9.59 44.35 -34.75
C ALA A 378 -8.53 43.23 -34.72
N LEU A 379 -7.58 43.21 -35.66
CA LEU A 379 -6.54 42.19 -35.74
C LEU A 379 -5.72 42.11 -34.44
N ILE A 380 -5.34 43.26 -33.88
CA ILE A 380 -4.53 43.35 -32.65
C ILE A 380 -5.27 42.71 -31.45
N PRO A 381 -6.46 43.22 -31.01
CA PRO A 381 -7.16 42.64 -29.87
C PRO A 381 -7.64 41.20 -30.12
N ALA A 382 -7.99 40.83 -31.36
CA ALA A 382 -8.36 39.46 -31.70
C ALA A 382 -7.16 38.50 -31.61
N SER A 383 -5.94 38.95 -31.95
CA SER A 383 -4.72 38.16 -31.81
C SER A 383 -4.32 37.95 -30.36
N GLU A 384 -4.35 39.01 -29.54
CA GLU A 384 -4.10 38.94 -28.09
C GLU A 384 -5.09 37.99 -27.41
N PHE A 385 -6.38 38.12 -27.73
CA PHE A 385 -7.41 37.20 -27.22
C PHE A 385 -7.16 35.76 -27.66
N ALA A 386 -6.84 35.52 -28.93
CA ALA A 386 -6.56 34.19 -29.45
C ALA A 386 -5.38 33.53 -28.73
N VAL A 387 -4.28 34.27 -28.54
CA VAL A 387 -3.09 33.78 -27.81
C VAL A 387 -3.44 33.47 -26.36
N ALA A 388 -4.11 34.38 -25.65
CA ALA A 388 -4.51 34.17 -24.27
C ALA A 388 -5.46 32.97 -24.10
N PHE A 389 -6.43 32.83 -25.02
CA PHE A 389 -7.35 31.69 -25.07
C PHE A 389 -6.60 30.38 -25.30
N MET A 390 -5.72 30.34 -26.30
CA MET A 390 -4.92 29.15 -26.61
C MET A 390 -3.99 28.79 -25.46
N HIS A 391 -3.34 29.75 -24.81
CA HIS A 391 -2.55 29.49 -23.60
C HIS A 391 -3.39 28.83 -22.50
N ARG A 392 -4.62 29.29 -22.26
CA ARG A 392 -5.50 28.68 -21.26
C ARG A 392 -5.92 27.26 -21.65
N VAL A 393 -6.16 26.99 -22.93
CA VAL A 393 -6.46 25.65 -23.44
C VAL A 393 -5.25 24.72 -23.27
N VAL A 394 -4.06 25.17 -23.68
CA VAL A 394 -2.81 24.42 -23.54
C VAL A 394 -2.56 24.05 -22.09
N HIS A 395 -2.61 25.02 -21.16
CA HIS A 395 -2.40 24.76 -19.73
C HIS A 395 -3.39 23.75 -19.13
N ARG A 396 -4.61 23.64 -19.66
CA ARG A 396 -5.59 22.63 -19.22
C ARG A 396 -5.28 21.22 -19.75
N ILE A 397 -4.73 21.12 -20.96
CA ILE A 397 -4.50 19.85 -21.65
C ILE A 397 -3.12 19.28 -21.32
N THR A 398 -2.11 20.15 -21.17
CA THR A 398 -0.73 19.75 -20.94
C THR A 398 -0.45 19.62 -19.44
N ARG A 399 -0.04 18.42 -19.01
CA ARG A 399 0.53 18.23 -17.68
C ARG A 399 2.04 18.44 -17.78
N PRO A 400 2.66 19.26 -16.90
CA PRO A 400 4.11 19.39 -16.87
C PRO A 400 4.73 18.02 -16.59
N LEU A 401 5.68 17.60 -17.43
CA LEU A 401 6.41 16.36 -17.26
C LEU A 401 7.76 16.70 -16.62
N PRO A 402 8.01 16.28 -15.37
CA PRO A 402 9.30 16.56 -14.73
C PRO A 402 10.41 15.91 -15.54
N LEU A 403 11.49 16.65 -15.80
CA LEU A 403 12.67 16.09 -16.45
C LEU A 403 13.32 15.06 -15.51
N PRO A 404 13.80 13.91 -16.02
CA PRO A 404 14.53 12.95 -15.20
C PRO A 404 15.77 13.58 -14.57
N ARG A 405 16.01 13.30 -13.28
CA ARG A 405 17.08 13.90 -12.46
C ARG A 405 17.99 12.84 -11.88
N LEU A 406 19.27 13.19 -11.74
CA LEU A 406 20.22 12.43 -10.95
C LEU A 406 20.01 12.71 -9.46
N ASP A 407 20.23 11.70 -8.63
CA ASP A 407 20.35 11.87 -7.19
C ASP A 407 21.76 12.40 -6.87
N LEU A 408 21.82 13.64 -6.40
CA LEU A 408 23.06 14.35 -6.07
C LEU A 408 23.16 14.67 -4.59
N ARG A 409 22.41 13.95 -3.72
CA ARG A 409 22.50 14.12 -2.26
C ARG A 409 23.92 13.91 -1.72
N GLY A 410 24.72 13.04 -2.37
CA GLY A 410 26.13 12.80 -2.06
C GLY A 410 27.12 13.80 -2.70
N GLY A 411 26.63 14.84 -3.39
CA GLY A 411 27.45 15.84 -4.08
C GLY A 411 27.47 15.67 -5.61
N VAL A 412 27.98 16.70 -6.29
CA VAL A 412 28.11 16.72 -7.76
C VAL A 412 29.40 16.00 -8.17
N PRO A 413 29.34 14.94 -8.99
CA PRO A 413 30.54 14.23 -9.43
C PRO A 413 31.40 15.12 -10.32
N GLU A 414 32.72 14.92 -10.30
CA GLU A 414 33.70 15.71 -11.06
C GLU A 414 33.34 15.94 -12.54
N PRO A 415 32.97 14.91 -13.33
CA PRO A 415 32.60 15.12 -14.74
C PRO A 415 31.31 15.92 -14.95
N ALA A 416 30.50 16.14 -13.90
CA ALA A 416 29.25 16.89 -13.97
C ALA A 416 29.35 18.30 -13.33
N ARG A 417 30.53 18.72 -12.87
CA ARG A 417 30.74 20.06 -12.31
C ARG A 417 30.47 21.11 -13.39
N THR A 418 29.34 21.78 -13.27
CA THR A 418 28.89 22.82 -14.21
C THR A 418 28.69 24.12 -13.45
N MET A 419 29.26 25.22 -13.94
CA MET A 419 28.94 26.56 -13.45
C MET A 419 27.64 27.03 -14.10
N VAL A 420 26.58 27.20 -13.31
CA VAL A 420 25.30 27.73 -13.80
C VAL A 420 25.29 29.24 -13.61
N ILE A 421 25.33 29.99 -14.71
CA ILE A 421 25.14 31.44 -14.70
C ILE A 421 23.64 31.71 -14.86
N VAL A 422 23.00 32.24 -13.81
CA VAL A 422 21.60 32.69 -13.88
C VAL A 422 21.60 34.21 -14.03
N PRO A 423 21.40 34.76 -15.25
CA PRO A 423 21.28 36.19 -15.42
C PRO A 423 19.93 36.64 -14.83
N THR A 424 19.97 37.35 -13.71
CA THR A 424 18.79 37.99 -13.14
C THR A 424 18.73 39.44 -13.59
N LEU A 425 17.69 39.79 -14.35
CA LEU A 425 17.30 41.18 -14.52
C LEU A 425 16.72 41.65 -13.18
N ILE A 426 17.42 42.54 -12.50
CA ILE A 426 16.87 43.28 -11.37
C ILE A 426 15.95 44.34 -11.99
N SER A 427 14.65 44.07 -12.01
CA SER A 427 13.61 45.03 -12.41
C SER A 427 13.10 45.80 -11.21
#